data_AF-A0A963PS22-F1
#
_entry.id   AF-A0A963PS22-F1
#
_cell.length_a   1.000
_cell.length_b   1.000
_cell.length_c   1.000
_cell.angle_alpha   90.00
_cell.angle_beta   90.00
_cell.angle_gamma   90.00
#
_symmetry.space_group_name_H-M   'P 1'
#
loop_
_entity.id
_entity.type
_entity.pdbx_description
1 polymer ?
#
loop_
_entity_poly.entity_id
_entity_poly.type
_entity_poly.pdbx_seq_one_letter_code
_entity_poly.pdbx_strand_id
1 'polypeptide(L)'
;YTGADMNRTLVLEKRDEAVAARITEYLQATDRYAKTIVFCEDIDHAARMRQALSNANADICATHPKYVVQITGDNLDGKRELDNFIDPEKTYPVIATTSKLMSTGVDAQTCKLIVMDQTIKSMTLFKQIIGRGTRLREDLGKSWFTIMDFKRATELFADKDFDGEPVQIYEPKAGEPMDPPPADDLAGGAASEGGDPLTGPTTIGAGEGGSDEPRRYVVGGMVTVSVARERVQYLNADGKLITESLRDYTRINLARQFSSLDQYLQAWNSAGRKQALIQELESQGVLLEALAEEVAGTGVKDLDPFDLLLHVAYNQPFLTRAERARRVKQKHARNTIFTEYGPVARKVLEALLDKYADEGIATIESNDVLKLQPISNLGSPVELIKSFGGRPQYLQALNTLERELYAAAAH
;
A
#
# COMPACT_ATOMS: atom_id res chain seq x y z
N TYR A 1 23.75 -15.39 -21.88
CA TYR A 1 23.37 -13.97 -21.90
C TYR A 1 23.10 -13.53 -20.49
N THR A 2 23.69 -12.42 -20.08
CA THR A 2 23.51 -11.86 -18.73
C THR A 2 22.31 -10.92 -18.72
N GLY A 3 21.77 -10.59 -17.53
CA GLY A 3 20.66 -9.62 -17.42
C GLY A 3 20.96 -8.25 -18.05
N ALA A 4 22.25 -7.91 -18.19
CA ALA A 4 22.73 -6.68 -18.83
C ALA A 4 22.60 -6.68 -20.38
N ASP A 5 22.39 -7.84 -21.01
CA ASP A 5 22.20 -7.98 -22.46
C ASP A 5 20.72 -7.91 -22.87
N MET A 6 19.81 -8.13 -21.92
CA MET A 6 18.36 -8.11 -22.14
C MET A 6 17.88 -6.66 -22.30
N ASN A 7 17.30 -6.33 -23.45
CA ASN A 7 16.80 -5.03 -23.91
C ASN A 7 17.81 -4.07 -24.57
N ARG A 8 19.12 -4.36 -24.57
CA ARG A 8 20.10 -3.59 -25.39
C ARG A 8 20.38 -4.23 -26.75
N THR A 9 20.39 -5.57 -26.81
CA THR A 9 20.74 -6.32 -28.02
C THR A 9 19.70 -7.38 -28.38
N LEU A 10 18.86 -7.79 -27.41
CA LEU A 10 17.77 -8.75 -27.56
C LEU A 10 16.45 -8.08 -27.20
N VAL A 11 15.57 -7.87 -28.19
CA VAL A 11 14.21 -7.37 -27.99
C VAL A 11 13.30 -8.58 -27.80
N LEU A 12 12.81 -8.76 -26.58
CA LEU A 12 11.82 -9.76 -26.23
C LEU A 12 10.49 -9.04 -26.02
N GLU A 13 9.68 -8.89 -27.07
CA GLU A 13 8.38 -8.20 -27.01
C GLU A 13 7.46 -8.76 -25.91
N LYS A 14 7.56 -10.08 -25.66
CA LYS A 14 6.84 -10.77 -24.58
C LYS A 14 7.22 -10.28 -23.17
N ARG A 15 8.42 -9.71 -22.99
CA ARG A 15 8.82 -9.10 -21.71
C ARG A 15 8.06 -7.81 -21.47
N ASP A 16 7.99 -6.96 -22.50
CA ASP A 16 7.29 -5.67 -22.41
C ASP A 16 5.80 -5.91 -22.11
N GLU A 17 5.19 -6.95 -22.71
CA GLU A 17 3.83 -7.41 -22.40
C GLU A 17 3.67 -7.92 -20.97
N ALA A 18 4.60 -8.77 -20.49
CA ALA A 18 4.56 -9.30 -19.13
C ALA A 18 4.71 -8.20 -18.06
N VAL A 19 5.61 -7.24 -18.31
CA VAL A 19 5.80 -6.06 -17.46
C VAL A 19 4.55 -5.19 -17.46
N ALA A 20 3.99 -4.90 -18.65
CA ALA A 20 2.77 -4.11 -18.77
C ALA A 20 1.56 -4.78 -18.09
N ALA A 21 1.41 -6.10 -18.22
CA ALA A 21 0.39 -6.88 -17.54
C ALA A 21 0.54 -6.76 -16.03
N ARG A 22 1.76 -6.94 -15.49
CA ARG A 22 2.01 -6.83 -14.05
C ARG A 22 1.71 -5.43 -13.51
N ILE A 23 2.13 -4.37 -14.20
CA ILE A 23 1.80 -2.98 -13.83
C ILE A 23 0.29 -2.78 -13.80
N THR A 24 -0.41 -3.34 -14.79
CA THR A 24 -1.87 -3.22 -14.91
C THR A 24 -2.60 -3.99 -13.81
N GLU A 25 -2.16 -5.20 -13.49
CA GLU A 25 -2.70 -6.01 -12.39
C GLU A 25 -2.57 -5.26 -11.05
N TYR A 26 -1.40 -4.66 -10.79
CA TYR A 26 -1.19 -3.85 -9.59
C TYR A 26 -2.14 -2.65 -9.54
N LEU A 27 -2.27 -1.90 -10.64
CA LEU A 27 -3.18 -0.75 -10.72
C LEU A 27 -4.66 -1.15 -10.64
N GLN A 28 -5.03 -2.36 -11.07
CA GLN A 28 -6.38 -2.91 -10.91
C GLN A 28 -6.68 -3.30 -9.46
N ALA A 29 -5.68 -3.82 -8.74
CA ALA A 29 -5.82 -4.21 -7.34
C ALA A 29 -5.81 -3.02 -6.37
N THR A 30 -5.16 -1.91 -6.75
CA THR A 30 -4.97 -0.72 -5.90
C THR A 30 -5.80 0.48 -6.40
N ASP A 31 -5.27 1.27 -7.33
CA ASP A 31 -5.90 2.47 -7.90
C ASP A 31 -5.53 2.63 -9.38
N ARG A 32 -6.52 2.44 -10.28
CA ARG A 32 -6.34 2.57 -11.74
C ARG A 32 -5.97 3.98 -12.20
N TYR A 33 -6.10 4.99 -11.34
CA TYR A 33 -5.79 6.38 -11.65
C TYR A 33 -4.55 6.90 -10.90
N ALA A 34 -3.85 6.03 -10.19
CA ALA A 34 -2.57 6.35 -9.55
C ALA A 34 -1.52 6.76 -10.59
N LYS A 35 -1.06 8.02 -10.50
CA LYS A 35 0.00 8.54 -11.38
C LYS A 35 1.23 7.63 -11.31
N THR A 36 1.64 7.13 -12.46
CA THR A 36 2.67 6.10 -12.62
C THR A 36 3.73 6.55 -13.61
N ILE A 37 5.01 6.43 -13.26
CA ILE A 37 6.13 6.67 -14.18
C ILE A 37 6.85 5.35 -14.45
N VAL A 38 6.99 4.99 -15.73
CA VAL A 38 7.71 3.79 -16.18
C VAL A 38 8.99 4.21 -16.87
N PHE A 39 10.11 3.88 -16.24
CA PHE A 39 11.45 4.17 -16.73
C PHE A 39 11.98 3.01 -17.58
N CYS A 40 12.13 3.27 -18.88
CA CYS A 40 12.57 2.34 -19.91
C CYS A 40 14.03 2.61 -20.33
N GLU A 41 14.74 1.57 -20.79
CA GLU A 41 16.14 1.66 -21.25
C GLU A 41 16.40 2.76 -22.30
N ASP A 42 15.53 2.87 -23.32
CA ASP A 42 15.65 3.82 -24.41
C ASP A 42 14.28 4.27 -24.94
N ILE A 43 14.29 5.14 -25.95
CA ILE A 43 13.10 5.71 -26.56
C ILE A 43 12.25 4.64 -27.23
N ASP A 44 12.88 3.70 -27.96
CA ASP A 44 12.18 2.61 -28.64
C ASP A 44 11.45 1.73 -27.61
N HIS A 45 12.09 1.45 -26.47
CA HIS A 45 11.50 0.71 -25.36
C HIS A 45 10.34 1.47 -24.71
N ALA A 46 10.47 2.78 -24.48
CA ALA A 46 9.36 3.59 -23.96
C ALA A 46 8.13 3.57 -24.89
N ALA A 47 8.34 3.52 -26.22
CA ALA A 47 7.27 3.40 -27.20
C ALA A 47 6.59 2.02 -27.16
N ARG A 48 7.37 0.94 -27.14
CA ARG A 48 6.83 -0.44 -27.02
C ARG A 48 6.08 -0.63 -25.70
N MET A 49 6.65 -0.16 -24.59
CA MET A 49 6.02 -0.22 -23.27
C MET A 49 4.70 0.56 -23.24
N ARG A 50 4.65 1.75 -23.86
CA ARG A 50 3.39 2.50 -24.02
C ARG A 50 2.34 1.67 -24.73
N GLN A 51 2.70 1.02 -25.83
CA GLN A 51 1.77 0.20 -26.61
C GLN A 51 1.27 -0.99 -25.79
N ALA A 52 2.18 -1.70 -25.11
CA ALA A 52 1.84 -2.85 -24.26
C ALA A 52 0.89 -2.45 -23.11
N LEU A 53 1.18 -1.33 -22.43
CA LEU A 53 0.32 -0.78 -21.38
C LEU A 53 -1.04 -0.31 -21.91
N SER A 54 -1.06 0.31 -23.10
CA SER A 54 -2.31 0.74 -23.73
C SER A 54 -3.21 -0.46 -24.07
N ASN A 55 -2.61 -1.56 -24.54
CA ASN A 55 -3.31 -2.79 -24.83
C ASN A 55 -3.83 -3.49 -23.56
N ALA A 56 -3.00 -3.54 -22.50
CA ALA A 56 -3.40 -4.12 -21.21
C ALA A 56 -4.54 -3.33 -20.53
N ASN A 57 -4.64 -2.03 -20.83
CA ASN A 57 -5.67 -1.12 -20.33
C ASN A 57 -6.65 -0.68 -21.43
N ALA A 58 -6.96 -1.58 -22.38
CA ALA A 58 -7.81 -1.25 -23.52
C ALA A 58 -9.21 -0.74 -23.13
N ASP A 59 -9.72 -1.22 -21.98
CA ASP A 59 -10.98 -0.77 -21.35
C ASP A 59 -11.00 0.75 -21.12
N ILE A 60 -9.92 1.31 -20.57
CA ILE A 60 -9.79 2.75 -20.29
C ILE A 60 -9.32 3.49 -21.54
N CYS A 61 -8.34 2.95 -22.27
CA CYS A 61 -7.76 3.61 -23.44
C CYS A 61 -8.76 3.82 -24.58
N ALA A 62 -9.81 2.99 -24.66
CA ALA A 62 -10.89 3.16 -25.64
C ALA A 62 -11.67 4.48 -25.47
N THR A 63 -11.81 4.96 -24.23
CA THR A 63 -12.51 6.22 -23.91
C THR A 63 -11.53 7.35 -23.63
N HIS A 64 -10.35 7.04 -23.10
CA HIS A 64 -9.32 7.99 -22.70
C HIS A 64 -8.00 7.65 -23.39
N PRO A 65 -7.78 8.08 -24.65
CA PRO A 65 -6.59 7.73 -25.43
C PRO A 65 -5.28 8.28 -24.84
N LYS A 66 -5.38 9.22 -23.88
CA LYS A 66 -4.26 9.79 -23.14
C LYS A 66 -4.00 9.10 -21.79
N TYR A 67 -4.62 7.95 -21.51
CA TYR A 67 -4.36 7.20 -20.28
C TYR A 67 -2.87 6.83 -20.15
N VAL A 68 -2.27 6.36 -21.24
CA VAL A 68 -0.83 6.04 -21.33
C VAL A 68 -0.16 6.94 -22.38
N VAL A 69 0.86 7.70 -21.96
CA VAL A 69 1.61 8.61 -22.84
C VAL A 69 3.10 8.32 -22.74
N GLN A 70 3.78 8.41 -23.87
CA GLN A 70 5.25 8.35 -23.93
C GLN A 70 5.79 9.78 -23.83
N ILE A 71 6.61 10.05 -22.83
CA ILE A 71 7.23 11.34 -22.56
C ILE A 71 8.75 11.19 -22.76
N THR A 72 9.22 11.46 -23.98
CA THR A 72 10.63 11.35 -24.37
C THR A 72 11.13 12.60 -25.09
N GLY A 73 12.46 12.75 -25.21
CA GLY A 73 13.09 13.94 -25.77
C GLY A 73 12.77 14.22 -27.24
N ASP A 74 12.36 13.21 -27.98
CA ASP A 74 12.02 13.21 -29.39
C ASP A 74 10.50 13.29 -29.67
N ASN A 75 9.67 13.05 -28.65
CA ASN A 75 8.21 13.10 -28.78
C ASN A 75 7.67 14.48 -28.37
N LEU A 76 7.41 15.34 -29.35
CA LEU A 76 6.93 16.70 -29.12
C LEU A 76 5.53 16.73 -28.46
N ASP A 77 4.65 15.81 -28.83
CA ASP A 77 3.31 15.73 -28.27
C ASP A 77 3.32 15.16 -26.85
N GLY A 78 4.16 14.16 -26.59
CA GLY A 78 4.41 13.63 -25.25
C GLY A 78 4.95 14.68 -24.28
N LYS A 79 5.85 15.56 -24.75
CA LYS A 79 6.35 16.69 -23.96
C LYS A 79 5.26 17.67 -23.55
N ARG A 80 4.27 17.91 -24.41
CA ARG A 80 3.14 18.81 -24.09
C ARG A 80 2.24 18.25 -22.99
N GLU A 81 2.21 16.93 -22.86
CA GLU A 81 1.46 16.24 -21.81
C GLU A 81 2.22 16.17 -20.48
N LEU A 82 3.49 16.57 -20.44
CA LEU A 82 4.27 16.62 -19.20
C LEU A 82 3.64 17.55 -18.17
N ASP A 83 3.21 18.75 -18.60
CA ASP A 83 2.55 19.72 -17.72
C ASP A 83 1.22 19.17 -17.18
N ASN A 84 0.45 18.47 -18.02
CA ASN A 84 -0.79 17.80 -17.61
C ASN A 84 -0.52 16.62 -16.66
N PHE A 85 0.61 15.94 -16.80
CA PHE A 85 0.97 14.80 -15.94
C PHE A 85 1.32 15.26 -14.52
N ILE A 86 2.04 16.37 -14.40
CA ILE A 86 2.48 16.91 -13.10
C ILE A 86 1.41 17.72 -12.38
N ASP A 87 0.40 18.22 -13.11
CA ASP A 87 -0.71 18.99 -12.54
C ASP A 87 -1.57 18.11 -11.62
N PRO A 88 -1.64 18.41 -10.31
CA PRO A 88 -2.45 17.63 -9.36
C PRO A 88 -3.95 17.62 -9.67
N GLU A 89 -4.47 18.64 -10.36
CA GLU A 89 -5.88 18.78 -10.71
C GLU A 89 -6.24 17.96 -11.97
N LYS A 90 -5.24 17.40 -12.66
CA LYS A 90 -5.44 16.64 -13.90
C LYS A 90 -5.32 15.14 -13.63
N THR A 91 -6.40 14.41 -13.91
CA THR A 91 -6.37 12.94 -13.83
C THR A 91 -5.49 12.32 -14.92
N TYR A 92 -5.46 12.87 -16.14
CA TYR A 92 -4.72 12.31 -17.28
C TYR A 92 -3.57 13.22 -17.73
N PRO A 93 -2.46 12.64 -18.23
CA PRO A 93 -2.18 11.20 -18.35
C PRO A 93 -1.92 10.51 -17.00
N VAL A 94 -2.26 9.22 -16.88
CA VAL A 94 -2.08 8.45 -15.64
C VAL A 94 -0.74 7.72 -15.66
N ILE A 95 -0.39 7.10 -16.79
CA ILE A 95 0.86 6.36 -16.94
C ILE A 95 1.76 7.08 -17.95
N ALA A 96 2.97 7.46 -17.51
CA ALA A 96 3.98 8.06 -18.35
C ALA A 96 5.14 7.08 -18.57
N THR A 97 5.41 6.69 -19.83
CA THR A 97 6.62 5.94 -20.19
C THR A 97 7.72 6.90 -20.62
N THR A 98 8.94 6.72 -20.13
CA THR A 98 10.07 7.63 -20.35
C THR A 98 11.37 6.85 -20.43
N SER A 99 12.37 7.37 -21.15
CA SER A 99 13.75 6.87 -21.08
C SER A 99 14.59 7.64 -20.07
N LYS A 100 14.96 8.88 -20.42
CA LYS A 100 15.76 9.79 -19.58
C LYS A 100 15.14 11.17 -19.37
N LEU A 101 14.12 11.56 -20.14
CA LEU A 101 13.62 12.95 -20.08
C LEU A 101 13.10 13.29 -18.68
N MET A 102 12.45 12.33 -18.02
CA MET A 102 11.93 12.52 -16.66
C MET A 102 12.90 12.10 -15.56
N SER A 103 14.16 11.74 -15.87
CA SER A 103 15.15 11.44 -14.82
C SER A 103 15.68 12.70 -14.13
N THR A 104 15.53 13.87 -14.74
CA THR A 104 15.95 15.17 -14.17
C THR A 104 14.91 16.25 -14.44
N GLY A 105 14.52 17.01 -13.42
CA GLY A 105 13.76 18.27 -13.60
C GLY A 105 12.24 18.16 -13.72
N VAL A 106 11.64 16.99 -13.44
CA VAL A 106 10.18 16.82 -13.40
C VAL A 106 9.69 16.68 -11.95
N ASP A 107 8.67 17.44 -11.58
CA ASP A 107 8.06 17.44 -10.25
C ASP A 107 6.65 16.83 -10.28
N ALA A 108 6.56 15.50 -10.29
CA ALA A 108 5.29 14.78 -10.29
C ALA A 108 4.84 14.49 -8.84
N GLN A 109 4.29 15.51 -8.18
CA GLN A 109 3.97 15.45 -6.75
C GLN A 109 2.94 14.37 -6.40
N THR A 110 2.02 14.05 -7.30
CA THR A 110 0.97 13.03 -7.14
C THR A 110 1.38 11.63 -7.60
N CYS A 111 2.65 11.42 -8.01
CA CYS A 111 3.15 10.11 -8.44
C CYS A 111 3.14 9.09 -7.30
N LYS A 112 2.37 8.01 -7.45
CA LYS A 112 2.21 6.93 -6.45
C LYS A 112 2.97 5.65 -6.83
N LEU A 113 3.29 5.43 -8.10
CA LEU A 113 4.01 4.24 -8.56
C LEU A 113 5.19 4.60 -9.47
N ILE A 114 6.37 4.09 -9.16
CA ILE A 114 7.58 4.20 -9.98
C ILE A 114 7.97 2.81 -10.45
N VAL A 115 8.04 2.62 -11.76
CA VAL A 115 8.44 1.36 -12.37
C VAL A 115 9.81 1.52 -13.01
N MET A 116 10.74 0.63 -12.67
CA MET A 116 12.09 0.59 -13.23
C MET A 116 12.24 -0.64 -14.12
N ASP A 117 12.19 -0.42 -15.44
CA ASP A 117 12.56 -1.40 -16.45
C ASP A 117 13.73 -0.88 -17.31
N GLN A 118 14.71 -0.28 -16.63
CA GLN A 118 15.98 0.15 -17.21
C GLN A 118 17.17 -0.28 -16.36
N THR A 119 18.31 -0.46 -16.99
CA THR A 119 19.57 -0.79 -16.35
C THR A 119 20.17 0.47 -15.74
N ILE A 120 20.02 0.63 -14.43
CA ILE A 120 20.60 1.75 -13.71
C ILE A 120 22.04 1.41 -13.33
N LYS A 121 23.00 2.22 -13.79
CA LYS A 121 24.43 2.02 -13.55
C LYS A 121 25.05 3.01 -12.56
N SER A 122 24.25 3.96 -12.07
CA SER A 122 24.71 5.03 -11.19
C SER A 122 23.71 5.26 -10.06
N MET A 123 24.24 5.30 -8.83
CA MET A 123 23.50 5.65 -7.62
C MET A 123 22.84 7.03 -7.74
N THR A 124 23.50 8.00 -8.38
CA THR A 124 22.94 9.33 -8.59
C THR A 124 21.67 9.27 -9.42
N LEU A 125 21.67 8.48 -10.50
CA LEU A 125 20.50 8.29 -11.35
C LEU A 125 19.38 7.54 -10.61
N PHE A 126 19.73 6.52 -9.82
CA PHE A 126 18.79 5.79 -8.97
C PHE A 126 18.07 6.73 -7.98
N LYS A 127 18.82 7.53 -7.23
CA LYS A 127 18.27 8.51 -6.27
C LYS A 127 17.45 9.60 -6.97
N GLN A 128 17.84 10.00 -8.19
CA GLN A 128 17.08 10.97 -8.98
C GLN A 128 15.71 10.43 -9.43
N ILE A 129 15.64 9.14 -9.79
CA ILE A 129 14.42 8.43 -10.18
C ILE A 129 13.49 8.28 -8.99
N ILE A 130 13.98 7.71 -7.88
CA ILE A 130 13.18 7.50 -6.67
C ILE A 130 12.73 8.84 -6.07
N GLY A 131 13.59 9.86 -6.11
CA GLY A 131 13.29 11.21 -5.65
C GLY A 131 12.11 11.90 -6.36
N ARG A 132 11.55 11.29 -7.43
CA ARG A 132 10.30 11.76 -8.06
C ARG A 132 9.05 11.34 -7.26
N GLY A 133 9.13 10.25 -6.51
CA GLY A 133 8.04 9.71 -5.69
C GLY A 133 8.07 10.21 -4.25
N THR A 134 9.24 10.61 -3.73
CA THR A 134 9.47 10.91 -2.30
C THR A 134 8.81 12.19 -1.78
N ARG A 135 8.23 13.03 -2.64
CA ARG A 135 7.48 14.22 -2.19
C ARG A 135 6.10 13.80 -1.69
N LEU A 136 5.89 13.90 -0.37
CA LEU A 136 4.61 13.62 0.27
C LEU A 136 3.61 14.75 0.01
N ARG A 137 2.35 14.39 -0.20
CA ARG A 137 1.20 15.30 -0.39
C ARG A 137 -0.01 14.68 0.30
N GLU A 138 -0.02 14.80 1.62
CA GLU A 138 -1.08 14.27 2.48
C GLU A 138 -2.46 14.85 2.13
N ASP A 139 -2.49 16.12 1.71
CA ASP A 139 -3.68 16.85 1.27
C ASP A 139 -4.33 16.27 0.00
N LEU A 140 -3.58 15.47 -0.77
CA LEU A 140 -4.04 14.79 -1.98
C LEU A 140 -4.06 13.25 -1.81
N GLY A 141 -4.03 12.76 -0.57
CA GLY A 141 -4.08 11.33 -0.27
C GLY A 141 -2.82 10.58 -0.70
N LYS A 142 -1.65 11.25 -0.68
CA LYS A 142 -0.35 10.62 -0.96
C LYS A 142 0.55 10.66 0.27
N SER A 143 0.48 9.58 1.05
CA SER A 143 1.31 9.30 2.23
C SER A 143 2.48 8.36 1.92
N TRP A 144 2.45 7.64 0.80
CA TRP A 144 3.51 6.71 0.37
C TRP A 144 3.55 6.58 -1.16
N PHE A 145 4.56 5.89 -1.69
CA PHE A 145 4.66 5.49 -3.09
C PHE A 145 5.35 4.12 -3.22
N THR A 146 5.05 3.38 -4.28
CA THR A 146 5.63 2.06 -4.55
C THR A 146 6.70 2.13 -5.63
N ILE A 147 7.70 1.26 -5.50
CA ILE A 147 8.73 1.02 -6.51
C ILE A 147 8.59 -0.41 -7.02
N MET A 148 8.40 -0.58 -8.33
CA MET A 148 8.39 -1.88 -9.00
C MET A 148 9.65 -2.01 -9.85
N ASP A 149 10.55 -2.93 -9.50
CA ASP A 149 11.86 -3.08 -10.15
C ASP A 149 11.97 -4.39 -10.94
N PHE A 150 12.06 -4.28 -12.27
CA PHE A 150 12.20 -5.42 -13.18
C PHE A 150 13.64 -5.72 -13.61
N LYS A 151 14.62 -4.91 -13.15
CA LYS A 151 16.04 -4.98 -13.55
C LYS A 151 16.99 -5.12 -12.35
N ARG A 152 16.47 -5.26 -11.13
CA ARG A 152 17.24 -5.44 -9.88
C ARG A 152 18.20 -4.28 -9.58
N ALA A 153 17.85 -3.07 -10.01
CA ALA A 153 18.56 -1.85 -9.63
C ALA A 153 18.56 -1.65 -8.10
N THR A 154 17.49 -2.03 -7.41
CA THR A 154 17.37 -1.95 -5.95
C THR A 154 18.33 -2.85 -5.20
N GLU A 155 18.90 -3.87 -5.85
CA GLU A 155 19.92 -4.74 -5.26
C GLU A 155 21.34 -4.20 -5.48
N LEU A 156 21.58 -3.58 -6.64
CA LEU A 156 22.86 -2.97 -7.02
C LEU A 156 23.18 -1.71 -6.20
N PHE A 157 22.14 -1.05 -5.68
CA PHE A 157 22.24 0.21 -4.95
C PHE A 157 21.67 0.12 -3.54
N ALA A 158 21.56 -1.08 -2.97
CA ALA A 158 21.24 -1.24 -1.55
C ALA A 158 22.42 -0.71 -0.72
N ASP A 159 22.34 0.52 -0.27
CA ASP A 159 23.32 1.17 0.59
C ASP A 159 22.87 1.04 2.04
N LYS A 160 23.40 0.08 2.80
CA LYS A 160 22.97 -0.15 4.20
C LYS A 160 23.13 1.07 5.10
N ASP A 161 24.07 1.97 4.80
CA ASP A 161 24.34 3.18 5.60
C ASP A 161 23.37 4.33 5.28
N PHE A 162 22.67 4.26 4.13
CA PHE A 162 21.72 5.28 3.65
C PHE A 162 20.28 4.77 3.54
N ASP A 163 20.10 3.50 3.17
CA ASP A 163 18.83 2.79 2.92
C ASP A 163 18.43 1.85 4.07
N GLY A 164 19.38 1.45 4.93
CA GLY A 164 19.18 0.50 6.04
C GLY A 164 19.05 -0.98 5.61
N GLU A 165 18.87 -1.89 6.57
CA GLU A 165 18.75 -3.33 6.31
C GLU A 165 17.29 -3.75 5.99
N PRO A 166 17.07 -4.69 5.05
CA PRO A 166 15.73 -5.07 4.62
C PRO A 166 15.02 -6.03 5.58
N VAL A 167 13.70 -5.93 5.59
CA VAL A 167 12.83 -6.40 6.68
C VAL A 167 12.14 -7.73 6.42
N GLN A 168 11.77 -8.00 5.18
CA GLN A 168 11.04 -9.20 4.81
C GLN A 168 11.37 -9.55 3.36
N ILE A 169 11.74 -10.81 3.15
CA ILE A 169 11.98 -11.39 1.83
C ILE A 169 10.87 -12.40 1.61
N TYR A 170 9.87 -12.04 0.81
CA TYR A 170 8.83 -12.98 0.37
C TYR A 170 9.05 -13.35 -1.10
N GLU A 171 9.13 -14.66 -1.39
CA GLU A 171 9.52 -15.21 -2.69
C GLU A 171 8.39 -16.07 -3.31
N PRO A 172 7.36 -15.49 -3.95
CA PRO A 172 6.31 -16.27 -4.60
C PRO A 172 6.80 -16.92 -5.89
N LYS A 173 6.34 -18.14 -6.17
CA LYS A 173 6.64 -18.85 -7.42
C LYS A 173 5.63 -18.49 -8.51
N ALA A 174 5.98 -18.77 -9.77
CA ALA A 174 5.14 -18.45 -10.92
C ALA A 174 3.73 -19.09 -10.79
N GLY A 175 2.68 -18.26 -10.75
CA GLY A 175 1.27 -18.68 -10.70
C GLY A 175 0.56 -18.50 -9.35
N GLU A 176 1.21 -17.95 -8.33
CA GLU A 176 0.61 -17.67 -7.01
C GLU A 176 -0.03 -16.27 -6.93
N PRO A 177 -1.03 -16.07 -6.05
CA PRO A 177 -1.66 -14.75 -5.81
C PRO A 177 -0.64 -13.69 -5.36
N MET A 178 -0.86 -12.43 -5.74
CA MET A 178 0.01 -11.28 -5.37
C MET A 178 -0.12 -10.82 -3.91
N ASP A 179 -0.89 -11.55 -3.10
CA ASP A 179 -0.95 -11.36 -1.66
C ASP A 179 0.14 -12.23 -1.00
N PRO A 180 0.95 -11.73 -0.05
CA PRO A 180 1.88 -12.57 0.68
C PRO A 180 1.14 -13.70 1.42
N PRO A 181 1.64 -14.95 1.41
CA PRO A 181 1.01 -16.10 2.02
C PRO A 181 1.19 -16.06 3.54
N PRO A 182 0.37 -16.80 4.28
CA PRO A 182 0.49 -16.92 5.72
C PRO A 182 1.85 -17.52 6.11
N ALA A 183 2.45 -16.98 7.17
CA ALA A 183 3.81 -17.30 7.63
C ALA A 183 3.98 -18.69 8.31
N ASP A 184 2.99 -19.60 8.24
CA ASP A 184 2.98 -20.79 9.12
C ASP A 184 3.53 -22.08 8.51
N ASP A 185 3.97 -22.08 7.25
CA ASP A 185 4.67 -23.25 6.69
C ASP A 185 6.16 -22.95 6.50
N LEU A 186 6.94 -23.07 7.58
CA LEU A 186 8.28 -23.68 7.65
C LEU A 186 8.90 -23.45 9.04
N ALA A 187 8.32 -24.07 10.06
CA ALA A 187 9.03 -24.38 11.30
C ALA A 187 9.56 -25.83 11.23
N GLY A 188 10.88 -25.98 11.09
CA GLY A 188 11.56 -27.23 11.46
C GLY A 188 12.67 -27.67 10.52
N GLY A 189 13.93 -27.47 10.92
CA GLY A 189 15.08 -28.13 10.29
C GLY A 189 16.41 -27.51 10.66
N ALA A 190 17.12 -28.15 11.59
CA ALA A 190 18.33 -27.69 12.23
C ALA A 190 19.57 -27.54 11.31
N ALA A 191 20.55 -26.80 11.86
CA ALA A 191 21.87 -26.52 11.34
C ALA A 191 22.69 -27.74 10.86
N SER A 192 23.53 -27.51 9.85
CA SER A 192 24.84 -28.17 9.73
C SER A 192 25.81 -27.27 8.96
N GLU A 193 26.94 -27.00 9.59
CA GLU A 193 28.15 -26.40 9.02
C GLU A 193 28.81 -27.32 7.96
N GLY A 194 29.70 -26.76 7.13
CA GLY A 194 30.67 -27.55 6.37
C GLY A 194 31.34 -26.86 5.18
N GLY A 195 32.40 -26.09 5.44
CA GLY A 195 33.74 -26.25 4.82
C GLY A 195 33.98 -26.09 3.30
N ASP A 196 34.50 -24.91 2.97
CA ASP A 196 35.74 -24.61 2.20
C ASP A 196 35.90 -24.81 0.67
N PRO A 197 36.80 -24.00 0.04
CA PRO A 197 36.78 -23.60 -1.36
C PRO A 197 37.86 -24.30 -2.19
N LEU A 198 37.72 -24.34 -3.52
CA LEU A 198 38.83 -24.64 -4.42
C LEU A 198 38.83 -23.82 -5.72
N THR A 199 39.95 -23.12 -5.82
CA THR A 199 40.68 -22.50 -6.93
C THR A 199 40.75 -23.27 -8.25
N GLY A 200 40.92 -22.54 -9.35
CA GLY A 200 41.93 -22.89 -10.38
C GLY A 200 41.49 -22.83 -11.85
N PRO A 201 42.44 -22.60 -12.79
CA PRO A 201 42.28 -21.61 -13.87
C PRO A 201 42.36 -22.19 -15.29
N THR A 202 42.03 -21.39 -16.32
CA THR A 202 42.68 -21.53 -17.64
C THR A 202 42.63 -20.25 -18.48
N THR A 203 43.82 -19.78 -18.83
CA THR A 203 44.19 -18.85 -19.92
C THR A 203 44.09 -19.60 -21.28
N ILE A 204 44.07 -19.06 -22.51
CA ILE A 204 44.70 -17.93 -23.23
C ILE A 204 43.83 -17.64 -24.49
N GLY A 205 43.81 -16.40 -24.99
CA GLY A 205 43.51 -16.14 -26.40
C GLY A 205 43.27 -14.68 -26.77
N ALA A 206 44.34 -13.93 -27.06
CA ALA A 206 44.29 -12.58 -27.59
C ALA A 206 43.96 -12.57 -29.09
N GLY A 207 43.15 -11.60 -29.52
CA GLY A 207 42.89 -11.27 -30.93
C GLY A 207 42.27 -9.87 -31.03
N GLU A 208 43.02 -8.93 -31.60
CA GLU A 208 42.67 -7.52 -31.79
C GLU A 208 41.62 -7.29 -32.89
N GLY A 209 40.81 -6.25 -32.70
CA GLY A 209 40.44 -5.30 -33.76
C GLY A 209 39.38 -5.69 -34.79
N GLY A 210 38.14 -5.23 -34.59
CA GLY A 210 37.13 -5.17 -35.65
C GLY A 210 35.86 -4.48 -35.19
N SER A 211 35.61 -3.26 -35.70
CA SER A 211 34.37 -2.51 -35.55
C SER A 211 33.17 -3.30 -36.08
N ASP A 212 32.17 -3.58 -35.24
CA ASP A 212 30.83 -3.91 -35.73
C ASP A 212 29.81 -3.36 -34.73
N GLU A 213 28.88 -2.54 -35.24
CA GLU A 213 27.74 -2.03 -34.47
C GLU A 213 26.99 -3.21 -33.82
N PRO A 214 26.43 -3.05 -32.60
CA PRO A 214 25.72 -4.14 -31.96
C PRO A 214 24.46 -4.50 -32.77
N ARG A 215 24.54 -5.59 -33.54
CA ARG A 215 23.42 -6.16 -34.29
C ARG A 215 22.35 -6.60 -33.29
N ARG A 216 21.17 -5.98 -33.36
CA ARG A 216 20.00 -6.34 -32.55
C ARG A 216 19.39 -7.64 -33.08
N TYR A 217 19.13 -8.60 -32.19
CA TYR A 217 18.41 -9.84 -32.48
C TYR A 217 16.99 -9.73 -31.94
N VAL A 218 15.98 -9.91 -32.80
CA VAL A 218 14.57 -10.04 -32.40
C VAL A 218 14.28 -11.53 -32.29
N VAL A 219 14.05 -12.03 -31.08
CA VAL A 219 13.70 -13.44 -30.87
C VAL A 219 12.19 -13.55 -30.82
N GLY A 220 11.60 -13.86 -31.97
CA GLY A 220 10.17 -14.12 -32.11
C GLY A 220 9.82 -15.57 -31.73
N GLY A 221 8.85 -15.71 -30.83
CA GLY A 221 8.15 -16.98 -30.59
C GLY A 221 8.84 -17.92 -29.61
N MET A 222 8.15 -18.24 -28.52
CA MET A 222 8.49 -19.26 -27.51
C MET A 222 9.51 -18.90 -26.41
N VAL A 223 9.46 -17.68 -25.87
CA VAL A 223 10.00 -17.41 -24.52
C VAL A 223 8.86 -17.05 -23.59
N THR A 224 8.63 -17.85 -22.55
CA THR A 224 7.76 -17.52 -21.41
C THR A 224 8.53 -16.56 -20.50
N VAL A 225 8.04 -15.34 -20.33
CA VAL A 225 8.61 -14.36 -19.41
C VAL A 225 7.73 -14.35 -18.16
N SER A 226 8.34 -14.63 -17.01
CA SER A 226 7.71 -14.49 -15.70
C SER A 226 8.45 -13.42 -14.90
N VAL A 227 7.73 -12.66 -14.07
CA VAL A 227 8.33 -11.72 -13.12
C VAL A 227 9.19 -12.54 -12.15
N ALA A 228 10.49 -12.25 -12.13
CA ALA A 228 11.42 -13.04 -11.35
C ALA A 228 11.26 -12.79 -9.83
N ARG A 229 11.01 -11.53 -9.41
CA ARG A 229 10.83 -11.07 -8.02
C ARG A 229 10.10 -9.70 -7.96
N GLU A 230 9.44 -9.38 -6.84
CA GLU A 230 8.68 -8.14 -6.59
C GLU A 230 8.91 -7.65 -5.12
N ARG A 231 8.86 -6.33 -4.83
CA ARG A 231 9.24 -5.73 -3.51
C ARG A 231 8.36 -4.52 -3.13
N VAL A 232 7.82 -4.47 -1.92
CA VAL A 232 7.07 -3.32 -1.35
C VAL A 232 7.90 -2.65 -0.24
N GLN A 233 7.93 -1.32 -0.16
CA GLN A 233 8.70 -0.56 0.84
C GLN A 233 7.85 0.56 1.46
N TYR A 234 7.96 0.75 2.78
CA TYR A 234 7.23 1.77 3.53
C TYR A 234 8.18 2.87 4.03
N LEU A 235 7.70 4.12 4.04
CA LEU A 235 8.41 5.28 4.57
C LEU A 235 7.75 5.72 5.88
N ASN A 236 8.56 6.22 6.81
CA ASN A 236 8.07 6.83 8.05
C ASN A 236 7.65 8.30 7.83
N ALA A 237 7.12 8.93 8.89
CA ALA A 237 6.72 10.35 8.88
C ALA A 237 7.85 11.33 8.50
N ASP A 238 9.12 10.93 8.64
CA ASP A 238 10.29 11.74 8.26
C ASP A 238 10.76 11.49 6.82
N GLY A 239 10.05 10.64 6.05
CA GLY A 239 10.45 10.25 4.70
C GLY A 239 11.64 9.30 4.64
N LYS A 240 11.98 8.64 5.75
CA LYS A 240 13.01 7.58 5.83
C LYS A 240 12.37 6.21 5.68
N LEU A 241 13.10 5.27 5.11
CA LEU A 241 12.64 3.88 4.96
C LEU A 241 12.42 3.25 6.34
N ILE A 242 11.31 2.54 6.50
CA ILE A 242 11.08 1.68 7.65
C ILE A 242 11.85 0.38 7.39
N THR A 243 12.92 0.18 8.17
CA THR A 243 13.86 -0.94 8.07
C THR A 243 13.58 -2.03 9.09
N GLU A 244 12.43 -1.98 9.77
CA GLU A 244 11.93 -2.99 10.71
C GLU A 244 10.59 -3.54 10.19
N SER A 245 10.13 -4.70 10.67
CA SER A 245 8.79 -5.20 10.28
C SER A 245 7.75 -4.16 10.57
N LEU A 246 6.73 -4.01 9.72
CA LEU A 246 5.69 -3.01 9.94
C LEU A 246 5.08 -3.19 11.35
N ARG A 247 4.98 -4.44 11.81
CA ARG A 247 4.64 -4.81 13.19
C ARG A 247 5.63 -4.30 14.23
N ASP A 248 6.93 -4.52 14.04
CA ASP A 248 7.97 -4.07 14.97
C ASP A 248 8.08 -2.55 15.02
N TYR A 249 8.06 -1.89 13.87
CA TYR A 249 8.05 -0.44 13.76
C TYR A 249 6.84 0.17 14.48
N THR A 250 5.66 -0.42 14.27
CA THR A 250 4.43 -0.05 14.97
C THR A 250 4.56 -0.26 16.47
N ARG A 251 5.10 -1.41 16.90
CA ARG A 251 5.35 -1.69 18.31
C ARG A 251 6.31 -0.68 18.94
N ILE A 252 7.37 -0.30 18.23
CA ILE A 252 8.36 0.68 18.70
C ILE A 252 7.72 2.06 18.84
N ASN A 253 6.93 2.51 17.86
CA ASN A 253 6.25 3.81 17.95
C ASN A 253 5.18 3.82 19.05
N LEU A 254 4.39 2.75 19.18
CA LEU A 254 3.45 2.60 20.29
C LEU A 254 4.15 2.55 21.63
N ALA A 255 5.28 1.85 21.75
CA ALA A 255 6.06 1.78 23.00
C ALA A 255 6.68 3.13 23.40
N ARG A 256 7.01 3.99 22.43
CA ARG A 256 7.46 5.37 22.69
C ARG A 256 6.36 6.23 23.31
N GLN A 257 5.11 6.03 22.88
CA GLN A 257 3.97 6.80 23.35
C GLN A 257 3.31 6.20 24.60
N PHE A 258 3.27 4.88 24.69
CA PHE A 258 2.66 4.10 25.76
C PHE A 258 3.65 3.07 26.28
N SER A 259 4.12 3.30 27.49
CA SER A 259 5.06 2.43 28.20
C SER A 259 4.50 1.05 28.55
N SER A 260 3.18 0.85 28.50
CA SER A 260 2.52 -0.42 28.77
C SER A 260 1.18 -0.56 28.04
N LEU A 261 0.69 -1.80 27.95
CA LEU A 261 -0.67 -2.10 27.48
C LEU A 261 -1.74 -1.32 28.27
N ASP A 262 -1.60 -1.25 29.60
CA ASP A 262 -2.55 -0.53 30.45
C ASP A 262 -2.58 0.97 30.14
N GLN A 263 -1.43 1.57 29.83
CA GLN A 263 -1.36 2.97 29.46
C GLN A 263 -2.03 3.21 28.10
N TYR A 264 -1.84 2.31 27.13
CA TYR A 264 -2.55 2.36 25.85
C TYR A 264 -4.06 2.22 26.03
N LEU A 265 -4.51 1.24 26.81
CA LEU A 265 -5.93 1.03 27.11
C LEU A 265 -6.54 2.24 27.84
N GLN A 266 -5.80 2.85 28.77
CA GLN A 266 -6.24 4.05 29.47
C GLN A 266 -6.34 5.24 28.51
N ALA A 267 -5.33 5.45 27.66
CA ALA A 267 -5.34 6.52 26.66
C ALA A 267 -6.49 6.35 25.66
N TRP A 268 -6.70 5.13 25.16
CA TRP A 268 -7.81 4.81 24.28
C TRP A 268 -9.15 5.07 24.95
N ASN A 269 -9.38 4.55 26.16
CA ASN A 269 -10.66 4.70 26.86
C ASN A 269 -10.94 6.16 27.30
N SER A 270 -9.91 6.91 27.66
CA SER A 270 -10.05 8.31 28.09
C SER A 270 -10.09 9.33 26.94
N ALA A 271 -9.72 8.95 25.72
CA ALA A 271 -9.79 9.82 24.56
C ALA A 271 -11.23 10.29 24.31
N GLY A 272 -11.43 11.61 24.26
CA GLY A 272 -12.75 12.22 24.00
C GLY A 272 -13.27 11.95 22.59
N ARG A 273 -12.37 11.67 21.64
CA ARG A 273 -12.66 11.15 20.29
C ARG A 273 -11.58 10.16 19.89
N LYS A 274 -11.97 8.91 19.62
CA LYS A 274 -11.11 7.84 19.13
C LYS A 274 -10.54 8.17 17.76
N GLN A 275 -11.32 8.83 16.89
CA GLN A 275 -10.81 9.22 15.57
C GLN A 275 -9.64 10.20 15.67
N ALA A 276 -9.66 11.12 16.64
CA ALA A 276 -8.55 12.05 16.85
C ALA A 276 -7.31 11.32 17.40
N LEU A 277 -7.49 10.32 18.25
CA LEU A 277 -6.39 9.47 18.72
C LEU A 277 -5.78 8.65 17.57
N ILE A 278 -6.62 8.09 16.69
CA ILE A 278 -6.20 7.36 15.49
C ILE A 278 -5.35 8.27 14.59
N GLN A 279 -5.82 9.48 14.29
CA GLN A 279 -5.09 10.45 13.47
C GLN A 279 -3.76 10.86 14.10
N GLU A 280 -3.72 11.01 15.43
CA GLU A 280 -2.47 11.28 16.14
C GLU A 280 -1.50 10.09 16.03
N LEU A 281 -1.98 8.85 16.11
CA LEU A 281 -1.13 7.68 15.92
C LEU A 281 -0.54 7.64 14.51
N GLU A 282 -1.37 7.93 13.50
CA GLU A 282 -0.95 8.00 12.10
C GLU A 282 0.10 9.09 11.88
N SER A 283 -0.08 10.28 12.46
CA SER A 283 0.88 11.39 12.35
C SER A 283 2.23 11.07 13.02
N GLN A 284 2.23 10.23 14.05
CA GLN A 284 3.42 9.72 14.72
C GLN A 284 4.05 8.51 14.01
N GLY A 285 3.56 8.16 12.81
CA GLY A 285 4.13 7.12 11.96
C GLY A 285 3.49 5.74 12.14
N VAL A 286 2.38 5.59 12.85
CA VAL A 286 1.66 4.30 12.88
C VAL A 286 0.87 4.13 11.57
N LEU A 287 1.36 3.29 10.67
CA LEU A 287 0.77 3.06 9.35
C LEU A 287 -0.43 2.08 9.43
N LEU A 288 -1.56 2.55 9.94
CA LEU A 288 -2.75 1.71 10.19
C LEU A 288 -3.30 1.02 8.94
N GLU A 289 -3.36 1.71 7.81
CA GLU A 289 -3.86 1.14 6.55
C GLU A 289 -2.98 -0.02 6.07
N ALA A 290 -1.67 0.19 6.01
CA ALA A 290 -0.71 -0.85 5.63
C ALA A 290 -0.72 -2.05 6.60
N LEU A 291 -0.88 -1.79 7.91
CA LEU A 291 -1.01 -2.83 8.91
C LEU A 291 -2.30 -3.63 8.74
N ALA A 292 -3.41 -2.95 8.44
CA ALA A 292 -4.70 -3.58 8.22
C ALA A 292 -4.65 -4.48 6.98
N GLU A 293 -3.99 -4.04 5.91
CA GLU A 293 -3.73 -4.85 4.71
C GLU A 293 -2.87 -6.08 5.02
N GLU A 294 -1.76 -5.92 5.76
CA GLU A 294 -0.89 -7.04 6.16
C GLU A 294 -1.67 -8.09 6.98
N VAL A 295 -2.51 -7.65 7.90
CA VAL A 295 -3.34 -8.56 8.71
C VAL A 295 -4.50 -9.15 7.89
N ALA A 296 -5.08 -8.41 6.94
CA ALA A 296 -6.09 -8.92 6.02
C ALA A 296 -5.59 -10.08 5.16
N GLY A 297 -4.30 -10.07 4.77
CA GLY A 297 -3.63 -11.18 4.08
C GLY A 297 -3.61 -12.49 4.89
N THR A 298 -3.73 -12.43 6.22
CA THR A 298 -3.84 -13.62 7.10
C THR A 298 -5.24 -14.22 7.15
N GLY A 299 -6.19 -13.69 6.37
CA GLY A 299 -7.59 -14.08 6.36
C GLY A 299 -8.46 -13.32 7.37
N VAL A 300 -7.88 -12.38 8.12
CA VAL A 300 -8.57 -11.60 9.16
C VAL A 300 -8.93 -10.23 8.62
N LYS A 301 -10.20 -10.02 8.26
CA LYS A 301 -10.69 -8.74 7.71
C LYS A 301 -11.51 -7.96 8.74
N ASP A 302 -11.72 -6.68 8.45
CA ASP A 302 -12.62 -5.81 9.22
C ASP A 302 -12.26 -5.64 10.69
N LEU A 303 -10.95 -5.63 11.01
CA LEU A 303 -10.46 -5.26 12.33
C LEU A 303 -10.68 -3.78 12.61
N ASP A 304 -11.05 -3.49 13.85
CA ASP A 304 -11.01 -2.11 14.34
C ASP A 304 -9.53 -1.69 14.53
N PRO A 305 -9.15 -0.43 14.25
CA PRO A 305 -7.81 0.06 14.55
C PRO A 305 -7.36 -0.23 15.98
N PHE A 306 -8.29 -0.22 16.95
CA PHE A 306 -7.99 -0.61 18.33
C PHE A 306 -7.43 -2.05 18.43
N ASP A 307 -8.12 -3.01 17.82
CA ASP A 307 -7.77 -4.43 17.84
C ASP A 307 -6.51 -4.73 17.04
N LEU A 308 -6.38 -4.05 15.89
CA LEU A 308 -5.21 -4.16 15.05
C LEU A 308 -3.95 -3.80 15.84
N LEU A 309 -3.98 -2.65 16.52
CA LEU A 309 -2.85 -2.20 17.34
C LEU A 309 -2.62 -3.08 18.57
N LEU A 310 -3.70 -3.55 19.22
CA LEU A 310 -3.58 -4.51 20.33
C LEU A 310 -2.88 -5.80 19.91
N HIS A 311 -3.26 -6.34 18.75
CA HIS A 311 -2.69 -7.56 18.22
C HIS A 311 -1.22 -7.35 17.83
N VAL A 312 -0.92 -6.30 17.09
CA VAL A 312 0.41 -6.04 16.54
C VAL A 312 1.42 -5.67 17.62
N ALA A 313 1.05 -4.75 18.52
CA ALA A 313 1.97 -4.21 19.51
C ALA A 313 2.07 -5.09 20.77
N TYR A 314 0.96 -5.67 21.22
CA TYR A 314 0.88 -6.35 22.52
C TYR A 314 0.58 -7.86 22.42
N ASN A 315 0.55 -8.41 21.20
CA ASN A 315 0.26 -9.82 20.94
C ASN A 315 -1.04 -10.31 21.60
N GLN A 316 -2.04 -9.43 21.67
CA GLN A 316 -3.35 -9.73 22.24
C GLN A 316 -4.27 -10.36 21.18
N PRO A 317 -5.26 -11.16 21.59
CA PRO A 317 -6.30 -11.60 20.68
C PRO A 317 -7.12 -10.38 20.23
N PHE A 318 -7.40 -10.33 18.92
CA PHE A 318 -8.22 -9.29 18.32
C PHE A 318 -9.70 -9.70 18.29
N LEU A 319 -10.56 -8.71 18.09
CA LEU A 319 -11.94 -8.88 17.68
C LEU A 319 -12.17 -8.10 16.40
N THR A 320 -12.95 -8.67 15.50
CA THR A 320 -13.49 -7.90 14.38
C THR A 320 -14.49 -6.85 14.86
N ARG A 321 -14.72 -5.80 14.07
CA ARG A 321 -15.75 -4.80 14.35
C ARG A 321 -17.12 -5.45 14.56
N ALA A 322 -17.46 -6.44 13.74
CA ALA A 322 -18.68 -7.23 13.86
C ALA A 322 -18.77 -8.01 15.19
N GLU A 323 -17.66 -8.60 15.66
CA GLU A 323 -17.63 -9.31 16.94
C GLU A 323 -17.79 -8.37 18.13
N ARG A 324 -17.17 -7.18 18.11
CA ARG A 324 -17.38 -6.14 19.13
C ARG A 324 -18.84 -5.71 19.17
N ALA A 325 -19.41 -5.37 18.01
CA ALA A 325 -20.80 -5.00 17.89
C ALA A 325 -21.71 -6.10 18.48
N ARG A 326 -21.47 -7.36 18.10
CA ARG A 326 -22.23 -8.52 18.57
C ARG A 326 -22.16 -8.68 20.10
N ARG A 327 -20.99 -8.49 20.71
CA ARG A 327 -20.83 -8.58 22.18
C ARG A 327 -21.67 -7.53 22.90
N VAL A 328 -21.67 -6.30 22.40
CA VAL A 328 -22.51 -5.22 22.97
C VAL A 328 -24.00 -5.53 22.77
N LYS A 329 -24.40 -6.01 21.60
CA LYS A 329 -25.78 -6.46 21.34
C LYS A 329 -26.21 -7.59 22.28
N GLN A 330 -25.34 -8.54 22.59
CA GLN A 330 -25.64 -9.61 23.55
C GLN A 330 -25.83 -9.09 24.98
N LYS A 331 -24.98 -8.16 25.44
CA LYS A 331 -25.16 -7.48 26.73
C LYS A 331 -26.48 -6.70 26.76
N HIS A 332 -26.82 -6.04 25.65
CA HIS A 332 -28.08 -5.31 25.51
C HIS A 332 -29.30 -6.25 25.60
N ALA A 333 -29.29 -7.36 24.84
CA ALA A 333 -30.36 -8.35 24.83
C ALA A 333 -30.58 -9.03 26.20
N ARG A 334 -29.52 -9.15 27.00
CA ARG A 334 -29.60 -9.65 28.39
C ARG A 334 -30.08 -8.61 29.39
N ASN A 335 -30.53 -7.43 28.94
CA ASN A 335 -30.89 -6.28 29.77
C ASN A 335 -29.76 -5.90 30.76
N THR A 336 -28.50 -6.06 30.36
CA THR A 336 -27.36 -5.68 31.19
C THR A 336 -26.96 -4.21 30.96
N ILE A 337 -27.29 -3.65 29.79
CA ILE A 337 -26.99 -2.26 29.40
C ILE A 337 -28.18 -1.63 28.67
N PHE A 338 -28.32 -0.30 28.76
CA PHE A 338 -29.35 0.51 28.09
C PHE A 338 -30.80 0.21 28.51
N THR A 339 -30.98 -0.35 29.71
CA THR A 339 -32.31 -0.72 30.23
C THR A 339 -33.19 0.50 30.51
N GLU A 340 -32.57 1.62 30.81
CA GLU A 340 -33.19 2.92 31.08
C GLU A 340 -33.85 3.56 29.86
N TYR A 341 -33.52 3.10 28.64
CA TYR A 341 -34.03 3.67 27.40
C TYR A 341 -35.24 2.91 26.86
N GLY A 342 -36.15 3.65 26.20
CA GLY A 342 -37.34 3.10 25.54
C GLY A 342 -37.04 2.33 24.24
N PRO A 343 -38.04 1.67 23.63
CA PRO A 343 -37.85 0.77 22.49
C PRO A 343 -37.28 1.46 21.24
N VAL A 344 -37.60 2.75 21.01
CA VAL A 344 -37.05 3.51 19.88
C VAL A 344 -35.57 3.79 20.06
N ALA A 345 -35.17 4.31 21.22
CA ALA A 345 -33.77 4.59 21.56
C ALA A 345 -32.90 3.32 21.50
N ARG A 346 -33.42 2.18 21.97
CA ARG A 346 -32.73 0.89 21.87
C ARG A 346 -32.50 0.46 20.41
N LYS A 347 -33.50 0.60 19.54
CA LYS A 347 -33.33 0.34 18.09
C LYS A 347 -32.29 1.26 17.44
N VAL A 348 -32.22 2.51 17.87
CA VAL A 348 -31.17 3.44 17.39
C VAL A 348 -29.79 2.93 17.80
N LEU A 349 -29.60 2.50 19.06
CA LEU A 349 -28.33 1.94 19.53
C LEU A 349 -27.94 0.66 18.77
N GLU A 350 -28.91 -0.23 18.49
CA GLU A 350 -28.66 -1.42 17.68
C GLU A 350 -28.20 -1.08 16.25
N ALA A 351 -28.85 -0.10 15.62
CA ALA A 351 -28.49 0.36 14.28
C ALA A 351 -27.13 1.08 14.24
N LEU A 352 -26.77 1.81 15.31
CA LEU A 352 -25.42 2.38 15.47
C LEU A 352 -24.35 1.30 15.56
N LEU A 353 -24.63 0.18 16.25
CA LEU A 353 -23.71 -0.96 16.33
C LEU A 353 -23.54 -1.67 14.98
N ASP A 354 -24.60 -1.78 14.18
CA ASP A 354 -24.49 -2.29 12.80
C ASP A 354 -23.62 -1.37 11.94
N LYS A 355 -23.85 -0.06 12.02
CA LYS A 355 -23.03 0.92 11.32
C LYS A 355 -21.56 0.87 11.73
N TYR A 356 -21.29 0.69 13.01
CA TYR A 356 -19.92 0.49 13.49
C TYR A 356 -19.28 -0.79 12.93
N ALA A 357 -20.04 -1.89 12.82
CA ALA A 357 -19.53 -3.14 12.27
C ALA A 357 -19.05 -2.96 10.81
N ASP A 358 -19.77 -2.17 10.02
CA ASP A 358 -19.48 -1.94 8.60
C ASP A 358 -18.43 -0.85 8.38
N GLU A 359 -18.57 0.29 9.05
CA GLU A 359 -17.86 1.55 8.75
C GLU A 359 -16.86 1.98 9.84
N GLY A 360 -16.89 1.34 11.01
CA GLY A 360 -15.98 1.62 12.13
C GLY A 360 -16.41 2.77 13.05
N ILE A 361 -15.49 3.18 13.94
CA ILE A 361 -15.78 4.11 15.04
C ILE A 361 -16.12 5.53 14.60
N ALA A 362 -15.58 5.96 13.46
CA ALA A 362 -15.84 7.28 12.88
C ALA A 362 -17.35 7.54 12.67
N THR A 363 -18.11 6.49 12.38
CA THR A 363 -19.56 6.59 12.16
C THR A 363 -20.31 6.86 13.46
N ILE A 364 -19.93 6.26 14.59
CA ILE A 364 -20.56 6.55 15.89
C ILE A 364 -20.28 7.98 16.33
N GLU A 365 -19.07 8.48 16.10
CA GLU A 365 -18.67 9.85 16.47
C GLU A 365 -19.18 10.93 15.50
N SER A 366 -19.79 10.53 14.37
CA SER A 366 -20.27 11.46 13.36
C SER A 366 -21.53 12.21 13.83
N ASN A 367 -21.51 13.54 13.68
CA ASN A 367 -22.68 14.38 13.97
C ASN A 367 -23.89 14.06 13.07
N ASP A 368 -23.65 13.42 11.92
CA ASP A 368 -24.67 13.13 10.92
C ASP A 368 -25.13 11.67 10.91
N VAL A 369 -24.65 10.84 11.84
CA VAL A 369 -24.95 9.40 11.87
C VAL A 369 -26.45 9.09 11.89
N LEU A 370 -27.24 9.92 12.58
CA LEU A 370 -28.70 9.77 12.66
C LEU A 370 -29.43 10.05 11.34
N LYS A 371 -28.78 10.71 10.38
CA LYS A 371 -29.31 10.96 9.04
C LYS A 371 -29.05 9.78 8.09
N LEU A 372 -28.11 8.90 8.44
CA LEU A 372 -27.73 7.77 7.60
C LEU A 372 -28.76 6.64 7.70
N GLN A 373 -28.97 5.95 6.58
CA GLN A 373 -29.79 4.75 6.53
C GLN A 373 -29.05 3.58 7.19
N PRO A 374 -29.71 2.70 7.97
CA PRO A 374 -31.16 2.62 8.16
C PRO A 374 -31.70 3.47 9.33
N ILE A 375 -30.84 4.21 10.06
CA ILE A 375 -31.24 4.98 11.26
C ILE A 375 -32.27 6.05 10.92
N SER A 376 -32.14 6.73 9.77
CA SER A 376 -33.10 7.74 9.34
C SER A 376 -34.51 7.21 9.02
N ASN A 377 -34.70 5.88 8.90
CA ASN A 377 -36.04 5.28 8.81
C ASN A 377 -36.77 5.20 10.15
N LEU A 378 -36.05 5.33 11.27
CA LEU A 378 -36.62 5.26 12.61
C LEU A 378 -37.29 6.59 13.03
N GLY A 379 -36.95 7.69 12.36
CA GLY A 379 -37.48 9.02 12.64
C GLY A 379 -36.48 10.13 12.29
N SER A 380 -36.89 11.38 12.47
CA SER A 380 -35.99 12.52 12.30
C SER A 380 -34.94 12.58 13.42
N PRO A 381 -33.74 13.15 13.20
CA PRO A 381 -32.70 13.23 14.24
C PRO A 381 -33.20 13.86 15.55
N VAL A 382 -34.10 14.85 15.46
CA VAL A 382 -34.69 15.51 16.64
C VAL A 382 -35.57 14.56 17.45
N GLU A 383 -36.42 13.77 16.78
CA GLU A 383 -37.27 12.76 17.42
C GLU A 383 -36.45 11.63 18.04
N LEU A 384 -35.42 11.18 17.32
CA LEU A 384 -34.51 10.14 17.80
C LEU A 384 -33.79 10.60 19.07
N ILE A 385 -33.21 11.80 19.09
CA ILE A 385 -32.56 12.36 20.29
C ILE A 385 -33.55 12.50 21.45
N LYS A 386 -34.79 12.94 21.17
CA LYS A 386 -35.83 13.06 22.20
C LYS A 386 -36.19 11.71 22.82
N SER A 387 -36.10 10.61 22.06
CA SER A 387 -36.37 9.26 22.57
C SER A 387 -35.39 8.80 23.67
N PHE A 388 -34.20 9.42 23.76
CA PHE A 388 -33.23 9.20 24.84
C PHE A 388 -33.50 10.07 26.08
N GLY A 389 -34.44 11.02 26.01
CA GLY A 389 -34.66 12.03 27.06
C GLY A 389 -34.02 13.39 26.75
N GLY A 390 -33.40 13.54 25.57
CA GLY A 390 -32.77 14.78 25.12
C GLY A 390 -31.30 14.59 24.73
N ARG A 391 -30.68 15.69 24.29
CA ARG A 391 -29.27 15.68 23.82
C ARG A 391 -28.28 15.20 24.89
N PRO A 392 -28.37 15.60 26.17
CA PRO A 392 -27.43 15.14 27.19
C PRO A 392 -27.48 13.62 27.39
N GLN A 393 -28.68 13.04 27.45
CA GLN A 393 -28.88 11.61 27.63
C GLN A 393 -28.46 10.81 26.40
N TYR A 394 -28.70 11.35 25.19
CA TYR A 394 -28.20 10.75 23.96
C TYR A 394 -26.66 10.68 23.94
N LEU A 395 -25.98 11.77 24.29
CA LEU A 395 -24.51 11.79 24.37
C LEU A 395 -23.99 10.83 25.46
N GLN A 396 -24.69 10.74 26.60
CA GLN A 396 -24.36 9.77 27.63
C GLN A 396 -24.53 8.32 27.16
N ALA A 397 -25.56 8.04 26.35
CA ALA A 397 -25.78 6.74 25.73
C ALA A 397 -24.66 6.38 24.75
N LEU A 398 -24.23 7.34 23.91
CA LEU A 398 -23.09 7.15 23.00
C LEU A 398 -21.79 6.87 23.75
N ASN A 399 -21.46 7.66 24.78
CA ASN A 399 -20.27 7.42 25.60
C ASN A 399 -20.31 6.03 26.28
N THR A 400 -21.49 5.60 26.71
CA THR A 400 -21.68 4.26 27.26
C THR A 400 -21.50 3.18 26.20
N LEU A 401 -22.03 3.40 24.99
CA LEU A 401 -21.87 2.50 23.84
C LEU A 401 -20.40 2.31 23.46
N GLU A 402 -19.65 3.40 23.33
CA GLU A 402 -18.21 3.36 23.03
C GLU A 402 -17.43 2.64 24.13
N ARG A 403 -17.72 2.94 25.40
CA ARG A 403 -17.08 2.24 26.51
C ARG A 403 -17.36 0.73 26.49
N GLU A 404 -18.58 0.32 26.17
CA GLU A 404 -18.93 -1.09 26.09
C GLU A 404 -18.32 -1.79 24.86
N LEU A 405 -18.15 -1.07 23.75
CA LEU A 405 -17.46 -1.55 22.55
C LEU A 405 -16.00 -1.88 22.84
N TYR A 406 -15.30 -1.01 23.60
CA TYR A 406 -13.87 -1.16 23.90
C TYR A 406 -13.55 -1.74 25.28
N ALA A 407 -14.57 -2.09 26.07
CA ALA A 407 -14.37 -2.81 27.32
C ALA A 407 -13.59 -4.10 27.06
N ALA A 408 -12.54 -4.33 27.85
CA ALA A 408 -11.69 -5.51 27.73
C ALA A 408 -12.56 -6.78 27.72
N ALA A 409 -12.24 -7.71 26.82
CA ALA A 409 -12.77 -9.05 26.91
C ALA A 409 -12.33 -9.61 28.27
N ALA A 410 -13.27 -9.84 29.19
CA ALA A 410 -12.94 -10.66 30.35
C ALA A 410 -12.50 -12.02 29.80
N HIS A 411 -11.22 -12.34 30.01
CA HIS A 411 -10.67 -13.66 29.74
C HIS A 411 -11.29 -14.70 30.65
#